data_AF-A0A1Q4VF84-F1
#
_entry.id   AF-A0A1Q4VF84-F1
#
_cell.length_a   1.000
_cell.length_b   1.000
_cell.length_c   1.000
_cell.angle_alpha   90.00
_cell.angle_beta   90.00
_cell.angle_gamma   90.00
#
_symmetry.space_group_name_H-M   'P 1'
#
loop_
_entity.id
_entity.type
_entity.pdbx_description
1 polymer ?
#
loop_
_entity_poly.entity_id
_entity_poly.type
_entity_poly.pdbx_seq_one_letter_code
_entity_poly.pdbx_strand_id
1 'polypeptide(L)'
;MPHPLDAGGHRAPVRGAPRTLVVRAGFPLLEHALYFTDRGIEELEKRRGEEEVSFEWLAEQLRAFVDLNPDFEVPVERLATWLARLDDEED
;
A
#
# COMPACT_ATOMS: atom_id res chain seq x y z
N MET A 1 -32.42 72.38 -13.04
CA MET A 1 -33.14 71.52 -12.09
C MET A 1 -32.48 70.14 -12.05
N PRO A 2 -31.64 69.80 -11.04
CA PRO A 2 -31.24 68.43 -10.78
C PRO A 2 -31.91 67.88 -9.50
N HIS A 3 -32.40 66.65 -9.57
CA HIS A 3 -32.82 65.80 -8.45
C HIS A 3 -32.81 64.34 -8.98
N PRO A 4 -32.71 63.27 -8.18
CA PRO A 4 -31.97 63.08 -6.91
C PRO A 4 -31.12 61.78 -6.88
N LEU A 5 -30.22 61.72 -5.89
CA LEU A 5 -29.93 60.59 -5.00
C LEU A 5 -29.35 59.28 -5.59
N ASP A 6 -28.03 59.24 -5.47
CA ASP A 6 -27.22 58.05 -5.19
C ASP A 6 -27.65 57.43 -3.84
N ALA A 7 -28.14 56.18 -3.87
CA ALA A 7 -28.39 55.38 -2.67
C ALA A 7 -28.38 53.88 -3.01
N GLY A 8 -27.46 53.15 -2.38
CA GLY A 8 -27.64 51.74 -2.06
C GLY A 8 -26.66 50.80 -2.76
N GLY A 9 -25.68 50.30 -2.00
CA GLY A 9 -24.77 49.28 -2.53
C GLY A 9 -23.74 48.77 -1.52
N HIS A 10 -24.22 48.33 -0.37
CA HIS A 10 -23.49 47.63 0.69
C HIS A 10 -22.44 46.63 0.13
N ARG A 11 -21.14 46.87 0.35
CA ARG A 11 -20.10 45.83 0.19
C ARG A 11 -19.39 45.62 1.52
N ALA A 12 -19.84 44.59 2.22
CA ALA A 12 -19.22 44.04 3.40
C ALA A 12 -17.82 43.44 3.07
N PRO A 13 -16.91 43.34 4.06
CA PRO A 13 -15.57 42.81 3.86
C PRO A 13 -15.58 41.30 3.65
N VAL A 14 -14.85 40.84 2.63
CA VAL A 14 -14.56 39.43 2.38
C VAL A 14 -13.69 38.86 3.51
N ARG A 15 -14.34 38.13 4.42
CA ARG A 15 -13.72 37.36 5.50
C ARG A 15 -13.14 36.07 4.93
N GLY A 16 -11.82 35.96 4.90
CA GLY A 16 -11.13 34.69 4.63
C GLY A 16 -11.39 33.69 5.76
N ALA A 17 -12.13 32.63 5.45
CA ALA A 17 -12.28 31.48 6.34
C ALA A 17 -11.18 30.44 6.04
N PRO A 18 -10.61 29.78 7.08
CA PRO A 18 -9.63 28.72 6.88
C PRO A 18 -10.29 27.54 6.17
N ARG A 19 -9.63 27.05 5.11
CA ARG A 19 -10.09 25.92 4.30
C ARG A 19 -10.12 24.67 5.19
N THR A 20 -11.31 24.26 5.60
CA THR A 20 -11.58 22.99 6.28
C THR A 20 -10.98 21.85 5.48
N LEU A 21 -10.08 21.09 6.12
CA LEU A 21 -9.57 19.81 5.65
C LEU A 21 -10.77 18.88 5.45
N VAL A 22 -11.19 18.68 4.21
CA VAL A 22 -12.13 17.62 3.87
C VAL A 22 -11.35 16.31 3.99
N VAL A 23 -11.45 15.67 5.16
CA VAL A 23 -11.07 14.27 5.32
C VAL A 23 -11.98 13.47 4.40
N ARG A 24 -11.40 12.94 3.31
CA ARG A 24 -12.11 12.07 2.37
C ARG A 24 -12.58 10.82 3.11
N ALA A 25 -13.86 10.78 3.44
CA ALA A 25 -14.57 9.53 3.65
C ALA A 25 -14.64 8.82 2.29
N GLY A 26 -14.04 7.65 2.18
CA GLY A 26 -14.22 6.79 1.01
C GLY A 26 -13.04 5.91 0.67
N PHE A 27 -12.64 5.00 1.57
CA PHE A 27 -12.03 3.73 1.16
C PHE A 27 -12.36 2.62 2.18
N PRO A 28 -13.59 2.08 2.20
CA PRO A 28 -13.81 0.75 2.74
C PRO A 28 -13.68 -0.25 1.58
N LEU A 29 -12.47 -0.42 1.04
CA LEU A 29 -12.13 -1.50 0.09
C LEU A 29 -10.85 -2.24 0.54
N LEU A 30 -10.57 -2.24 1.84
CA LEU A 30 -9.38 -2.86 2.41
C LEU A 30 -9.68 -3.85 3.54
N GLU A 31 -10.93 -4.29 3.71
CA GLU A 31 -11.19 -5.46 4.56
C GLU A 31 -11.10 -6.78 3.78
N HIS A 32 -11.36 -6.82 2.47
CA HIS A 32 -11.31 -8.07 1.70
C HIS A 32 -9.92 -8.44 1.14
N ALA A 33 -8.98 -7.49 1.04
CA ALA A 33 -7.61 -7.77 0.58
C ALA A 33 -6.70 -8.34 1.68
N LEU A 34 -6.94 -7.95 2.95
CA LEU A 34 -6.12 -8.37 4.09
C LEU A 34 -6.30 -9.86 4.45
N TYR A 35 -7.51 -10.41 4.29
CA TYR A 35 -7.77 -11.85 4.52
C TYR A 35 -7.22 -12.78 3.43
N PHE A 36 -6.71 -12.24 2.31
CA PHE A 36 -6.15 -13.04 1.22
C PHE A 36 -4.62 -13.14 1.28
N THR A 37 -3.93 -12.12 1.82
CA THR A 37 -2.46 -12.07 1.87
C THR A 37 -1.85 -13.01 2.89
N ASP A 38 -2.49 -13.21 4.04
CA ASP A 38 -1.85 -13.98 5.13
C ASP A 38 -2.29 -15.45 5.15
N ARG A 39 -3.47 -15.78 4.57
CA ARG A 39 -3.99 -17.16 4.57
C ARG A 39 -3.02 -18.17 3.93
N GLY A 40 -2.30 -17.77 2.89
CA GLY A 40 -1.32 -18.63 2.24
C GLY A 40 -0.10 -18.91 3.15
N ILE A 41 0.34 -17.89 3.88
CA ILE A 41 1.47 -17.97 4.82
C ILE A 41 1.05 -18.78 6.06
N GLU A 42 -0.13 -18.51 6.62
CA GLU A 42 -0.70 -19.27 7.74
C GLU A 42 -0.85 -20.76 7.41
N GLU A 43 -1.33 -21.10 6.20
CA GLU A 43 -1.47 -22.50 5.80
C GLU A 43 -0.11 -23.16 5.56
N LEU A 44 0.88 -22.42 5.06
CA LEU A 44 2.25 -22.90 4.92
C LEU A 44 2.84 -23.22 6.30
N GLU A 45 2.76 -22.29 7.25
CA GLU A 45 3.22 -22.46 8.63
C GLU A 45 2.53 -23.65 9.29
N LYS A 46 1.20 -23.72 9.19
CA LYS A 46 0.42 -24.80 9.80
C LYS A 46 0.77 -26.19 9.26
N ARG A 47 1.13 -26.28 7.97
CA ARG A 47 1.41 -27.58 7.32
C ARG A 47 2.87 -27.99 7.38
N ARG A 48 3.79 -27.01 7.33
CA ARG A 48 5.23 -27.23 7.12
C ARG A 48 6.12 -26.41 8.05
N GLY A 49 5.58 -25.75 9.07
CA GLY A 49 6.36 -24.86 9.95
C GLY A 49 7.44 -25.56 10.77
N GLU A 50 7.35 -26.88 10.94
CA GLU A 50 8.40 -27.69 11.59
C GLU A 50 9.46 -28.22 10.59
N GLU A 51 9.30 -27.98 9.28
CA GLU A 51 10.28 -28.40 8.26
C GLU A 51 11.45 -27.40 8.19
N GLU A 52 12.68 -27.89 8.30
CA GLU A 52 13.89 -27.11 8.02
C GLU A 52 14.34 -27.34 6.57
N VAL A 53 14.63 -26.26 5.85
CA VAL A 53 15.09 -26.30 4.45
C VAL A 53 16.27 -25.35 4.24
N SER A 54 17.12 -25.65 3.26
CA SER A 54 18.21 -24.74 2.88
C SER A 54 17.70 -23.56 2.05
N PHE A 55 18.41 -22.44 2.08
CA PHE A 55 18.15 -21.32 1.17
C PHE A 55 18.35 -21.69 -0.31
N GLU A 56 19.24 -22.64 -0.61
CA GLU A 56 19.41 -23.20 -1.95
C GLU A 56 18.10 -23.84 -2.45
N TRP A 57 17.50 -24.70 -1.63
CA TRP A 57 16.22 -25.35 -1.95
C TRP A 57 15.09 -24.32 -2.10
N LEU A 58 15.01 -23.33 -1.21
CA LEU A 58 14.01 -22.27 -1.32
C LEU A 58 14.18 -21.48 -2.62
N ALA A 59 15.42 -21.14 -3.01
CA ALA A 59 15.71 -20.45 -4.26
C ALA A 59 15.31 -21.26 -5.50
N GLU A 60 15.40 -22.59 -5.47
CA GLU A 60 14.85 -23.45 -6.52
C GLU A 60 13.32 -23.34 -6.60
N GLN A 61 12.61 -23.34 -5.48
CA GLN A 61 11.15 -23.20 -5.47
C GLN A 61 10.69 -21.83 -5.98
N LEU A 62 11.40 -20.76 -5.64
CA LEU A 62 11.11 -19.41 -6.15
C LEU A 62 11.28 -19.32 -7.67
N ARG A 63 12.34 -19.93 -8.22
CA ARG A 63 12.56 -20.01 -9.68
C ARG A 63 11.43 -20.77 -10.37
N ALA A 64 11.10 -21.96 -9.87
CA ALA A 64 10.00 -22.76 -10.39
C ALA A 64 8.66 -22.00 -10.34
N PHE A 65 8.43 -21.20 -9.29
CA PHE A 65 7.24 -20.36 -9.20
C PHE A 65 7.21 -19.27 -10.28
N VAL A 66 8.31 -18.56 -10.52
CA VAL A 66 8.40 -17.52 -11.56
C VAL A 66 8.27 -18.13 -12.97
N ASP A 67 8.88 -19.30 -13.20
CA ASP A 67 8.76 -20.02 -14.48
C ASP A 67 7.29 -20.32 -14.83
N LEU A 68 6.47 -20.63 -13.83
CA LEU A 68 5.04 -20.87 -13.97
C LEU A 68 4.19 -19.59 -13.95
N ASN A 69 4.70 -18.51 -13.35
CA ASN A 69 3.99 -17.27 -13.08
C ASN A 69 4.88 -16.05 -13.41
N PRO A 70 5.17 -15.79 -14.70
CA PRO A 70 6.16 -14.78 -15.10
C PRO A 70 5.80 -13.35 -14.66
N ASP A 71 4.52 -13.04 -14.47
CA ASP A 71 4.07 -11.73 -13.96
C ASP A 71 4.60 -11.40 -12.55
N PHE A 72 5.13 -12.39 -11.82
CA PHE A 72 5.68 -12.24 -10.48
C PHE A 72 7.21 -12.23 -10.42
N GLU A 73 7.91 -12.16 -11.55
CA GLU A 73 9.38 -12.11 -11.60
C GLU A 73 9.95 -10.99 -10.71
N VAL A 74 9.52 -9.75 -10.94
CA VAL A 74 10.04 -8.57 -10.22
C VAL A 74 9.83 -8.64 -8.70
N PRO A 75 8.62 -8.93 -8.17
CA PRO A 75 8.46 -9.04 -6.72
C PRO A 75 9.27 -10.22 -6.12
N VAL A 76 9.39 -11.35 -6.82
CA VAL A 76 10.18 -12.50 -6.34
C VAL A 76 11.68 -12.20 -6.36
N GLU A 77 12.19 -11.52 -7.38
CA GLU A 77 13.58 -11.06 -7.45
C GLU A 77 13.92 -10.14 -6.27
N ARG A 78 13.02 -9.20 -5.93
CA ARG A 78 13.20 -8.31 -4.78
C ARG A 78 13.18 -9.05 -3.46
N LEU A 79 12.29 -10.03 -3.29
CA LEU A 79 12.24 -10.89 -2.10
C LEU A 79 13.55 -11.68 -1.94
N ALA A 80 14.03 -12.32 -3.01
CA ALA A 80 15.28 -13.08 -2.98
C ALA A 80 16.48 -12.19 -2.63
N THR A 81 16.53 -10.97 -3.19
CA THR A 81 17.57 -9.98 -2.87
C THR A 81 17.52 -9.54 -1.41
N TRP A 82 16.32 -9.40 -0.83
CA TRP A 82 16.15 -9.08 0.58
C TRP A 82 16.62 -10.22 1.50
N LEU A 83 16.23 -11.48 1.19
CA LEU A 83 16.67 -12.66 1.94
C LEU A 83 18.19 -12.83 1.93
N ALA A 84 18.85 -12.60 0.79
CA ALA A 84 20.29 -12.76 0.64
C ALA A 84 21.12 -11.78 1.50
N ARG A 85 20.54 -10.66 1.94
CA ARG A 85 21.22 -9.68 2.81
C ARG A 85 21.26 -10.09 4.27
N LEU A 86 20.39 -11.00 4.71
CA LEU A 86 20.32 -11.42 6.11
C LEU A 86 21.56 -12.22 6.53
N ASP A 87 22.22 -12.89 5.58
CA ASP A 87 23.48 -13.62 5.79
C ASP A 87 24.65 -12.67 6.11
N ASP A 88 24.64 -11.45 5.56
CA ASP A 88 25.69 -10.44 5.76
C ASP A 88 25.62 -9.73 7.14
N GLU A 89 24.52 -9.85 7.88
CA GLU A 89 24.32 -9.18 9.18
C GLU A 89 24.74 -10.06 10.39
N GLU A 90 25.00 -11.35 10.19
CA GLU A 90 25.42 -12.29 11.25
C GLU A 90 26.95 -12.50 11.37
N ASP A 91 27.76 -11.88 10.50
CA ASP A 91 29.25 -11.91 10.54
C ASP A 91 29.90 -10.60 11.07
#